data_AF-A0A319E3P0-F1
#
_entry.id   AF-A0A319E3P0-F1
#
_cell.length_a   1.000
_cell.length_b   1.000
_cell.length_c   1.000
_cell.angle_alpha   90.00
_cell.angle_beta   90.00
_cell.angle_gamma   90.00
#
_symmetry.space_group_name_H-M   'P 1'
#
loop_
_entity.id
_entity.type
_entity.pdbx_description
1 polymer ?
#
loop_
_entity_poly.entity_id
_entity_poly.type
_entity_poly.pdbx_seq_one_letter_code
_entity_poly.pdbx_strand_id
1 'polypeptide(L)'
;MSSDSQGRARPTPQQMEEYAKSLIGKPAPPMPTVLPDLISIDGHQFPINREGVPKAVTEKLEEIAESDGTYEQIPPEVLEYELKGDEYVRYEDEEGTGDAGKQAAGSSDGKE
;
A
#
# COMPACT_ATOMS: atom_id res chain seq x y z
N MET A 1 -20.22 -2.87 41.28
CA MET A 1 -19.38 -3.75 40.45
C MET A 1 -18.74 -2.86 39.41
N SER A 2 -17.48 -2.49 39.61
CA SER A 2 -16.81 -1.47 38.80
C SER A 2 -16.52 -1.99 37.40
N SER A 3 -17.03 -1.28 36.40
CA SER A 3 -16.66 -1.44 35.00
C SER A 3 -15.27 -0.83 34.82
N ASP A 4 -14.26 -1.67 34.60
CA ASP A 4 -12.90 -1.24 34.27
C ASP A 4 -12.87 -0.81 32.80
N SER A 5 -13.44 0.37 32.52
CA SER A 5 -13.28 1.06 31.24
C SER A 5 -11.97 1.86 31.27
N GLN A 6 -10.84 1.16 31.24
CA GLN A 6 -9.55 1.77 30.91
C GLN A 6 -9.55 2.09 29.41
N GLY A 7 -9.96 3.32 29.07
CA GLY A 7 -9.63 3.90 27.79
C GLY A 7 -8.11 3.86 27.62
N ARG A 8 -7.63 3.24 26.53
CA ARG A 8 -6.19 3.20 26.20
C ARG A 8 -5.66 4.63 26.10
N ALA A 9 -5.03 5.12 27.16
CA ALA A 9 -4.27 6.36 27.12
C ALA A 9 -3.14 6.21 26.09
N ARG A 10 -2.93 7.23 25.27
CA ARG A 10 -1.79 7.25 24.34
C ARG A 10 -0.49 7.20 25.15
N PRO A 11 0.48 6.34 24.77
CA PRO A 11 1.74 6.24 25.50
C PRO A 11 2.50 7.57 25.46
N THR A 12 3.18 7.89 26.55
CA THR A 12 4.03 9.08 26.62
C THR A 12 5.31 8.88 25.80
N PRO A 13 6.01 9.95 25.38
CA PRO A 13 7.31 9.84 24.73
C PRO A 13 8.32 8.97 25.49
N GLN A 14 8.33 9.06 26.83
CA GLN A 14 9.21 8.26 27.68
C GLN A 14 8.89 6.75 27.61
N GLN A 15 7.59 6.40 27.60
CA GLN A 15 7.16 5.02 27.46
C GLN A 15 7.49 4.47 26.06
N MET A 16 7.38 5.30 25.02
CA MET A 16 7.79 4.93 23.66
C MET A 16 9.31 4.69 23.57
N GLU A 17 10.11 5.52 24.22
CA GLU A 17 11.57 5.34 24.28
C GLU A 17 12.00 4.08 25.03
N GLU A 18 11.37 3.80 26.18
CA GLU A 18 11.63 2.58 26.95
C GLU A 18 11.28 1.33 26.15
N TYR A 19 10.13 1.37 25.47
CA TYR A 19 9.71 0.31 24.56
C TYR A 19 10.72 0.12 23.41
N ALA A 20 11.16 1.20 22.75
CA ALA A 20 12.15 1.15 21.68
C ALA A 20 13.49 0.56 22.17
N LYS A 21 13.98 0.99 23.33
CA LYS A 21 15.19 0.43 23.96
C LYS A 21 15.04 -1.07 24.23
N SER A 22 13.83 -1.52 24.60
CA SER A 22 13.54 -2.93 24.82
C SER A 22 13.57 -3.78 23.53
N LEU A 23 13.47 -3.16 22.34
CA LEU A 23 13.50 -3.85 21.04
C LEU A 23 14.92 -3.99 20.48
N ILE A 24 15.87 -3.18 20.96
CA ILE A 24 17.27 -3.24 20.52
C ILE A 24 17.84 -4.64 20.80
N GLY A 25 18.38 -5.29 19.77
CA GLY A 25 18.99 -6.62 19.88
C GLY A 25 18.00 -7.79 19.90
N LYS A 26 16.67 -7.54 19.86
CA LYS A 26 15.69 -8.59 19.60
C LYS A 26 15.61 -8.85 18.09
N PRO A 27 15.56 -10.13 17.64
CA PRO A 27 15.30 -10.41 16.25
C PRO A 27 13.94 -9.83 15.86
N ALA A 28 13.86 -9.23 14.68
CA ALA A 28 12.58 -8.83 14.13
C ALA A 28 11.67 -10.06 14.05
N PRO A 29 10.37 -9.91 14.35
CA PRO A 29 9.40 -10.96 14.06
C PRO A 29 9.53 -11.41 12.60
N PRO A 30 9.37 -12.71 12.31
CA PRO A 30 9.36 -13.17 10.92
C PRO A 30 8.25 -12.43 10.17
N MET A 31 8.61 -11.79 9.05
CA MET A 31 7.59 -11.24 8.16
C MET A 31 6.88 -12.41 7.47
N PRO A 32 5.53 -12.42 7.41
CA PRO A 32 4.84 -13.40 6.61
C PRO A 32 5.28 -13.26 5.15
N THR A 33 5.69 -14.37 4.53
CA THR A 33 6.01 -14.40 3.10
C THR A 33 4.71 -14.40 2.31
N VAL A 34 4.25 -13.21 1.93
CA VAL A 34 3.14 -13.05 0.98
C VAL A 34 3.74 -12.93 -0.42
N LEU A 35 3.22 -13.68 -1.39
CA LEU A 35 3.63 -13.50 -2.78
C LEU A 35 3.25 -12.08 -3.24
N PRO A 36 4.08 -11.41 -4.04
CA PRO A 36 3.71 -10.12 -4.59
C PRO A 36 2.48 -10.29 -5.50
N ASP A 37 1.49 -9.43 -5.31
CA ASP A 37 0.32 -9.32 -6.18
C ASP A 37 0.48 -8.20 -7.22
N LEU A 38 1.62 -7.50 -7.18
CA LEU A 38 1.94 -6.37 -8.05
C LEU A 38 3.41 -6.41 -8.47
N ILE A 39 3.68 -6.05 -9.72
CA ILE A 39 5.00 -5.69 -10.22
C ILE A 39 4.97 -4.23 -10.66
N SER A 40 6.06 -3.51 -10.37
CA SER A 40 6.24 -2.14 -10.87
C SER A 40 7.45 -2.06 -11.81
N ILE A 41 7.21 -1.50 -12.99
CA ILE A 41 8.22 -1.27 -14.04
C ILE A 41 8.11 0.20 -14.44
N ASP A 42 9.19 0.97 -14.26
CA ASP A 42 9.24 2.42 -14.51
C ASP A 42 8.12 3.23 -13.84
N GLY A 43 7.64 2.79 -12.67
CA GLY A 43 6.55 3.44 -11.94
C GLY A 43 5.15 3.09 -12.42
N HIS A 44 5.02 2.29 -13.47
CA HIS A 44 3.76 1.66 -13.87
C HIS A 44 3.53 0.41 -13.03
N GLN A 45 2.29 0.16 -12.60
CA GLN A 45 1.93 -1.01 -11.81
C GLN A 45 1.08 -1.99 -12.60
N PHE A 46 1.39 -3.27 -12.43
CA PHE A 46 0.69 -4.37 -13.05
C PHE A 46 0.27 -5.40 -11.99
N PRO A 47 -0.99 -5.89 -12.03
CA PRO A 47 -1.44 -6.97 -11.18
C PRO A 47 -0.80 -8.29 -11.63
N ILE A 48 -0.35 -9.07 -10.66
CA ILE A 48 0.13 -10.44 -10.85
C ILE A 48 -0.51 -11.36 -9.80
N ASN A 49 -0.58 -12.66 -10.09
CA ASN A 49 -1.17 -13.64 -9.15
C ASN A 49 -2.63 -13.35 -8.72
N ARG A 50 -3.36 -12.54 -9.50
CA ARG A 50 -4.77 -12.17 -9.23
C ARG A 50 -5.74 -12.87 -10.15
N GLU A 51 -6.99 -12.97 -9.68
CA GLU A 51 -8.11 -13.38 -10.52
C GLU A 51 -8.27 -12.43 -11.70
N GLY A 52 -8.44 -12.98 -12.90
CA GLY A 52 -8.54 -12.20 -14.14
C GLY A 52 -7.20 -11.87 -14.81
N VAL A 53 -6.05 -12.13 -14.16
CA VAL A 53 -4.73 -12.00 -14.78
C VAL A 53 -4.24 -13.37 -15.25
N PRO A 54 -4.03 -13.58 -16.57
CA PRO A 54 -3.47 -14.84 -17.06
C PRO A 54 -2.07 -15.11 -16.50
N LYS A 55 -1.78 -16.38 -16.19
CA LYS A 55 -0.44 -16.79 -15.70
C LYS A 55 0.70 -16.35 -16.63
N ALA A 56 0.48 -16.40 -17.93
CA ALA A 56 1.47 -15.97 -18.92
C ALA A 56 1.81 -14.47 -18.82
N VAL A 57 0.83 -13.63 -18.43
CA VAL A 57 1.05 -12.19 -18.19
C VAL A 57 1.93 -11.99 -16.96
N THR A 58 1.65 -12.73 -15.88
CA THR A 58 2.49 -12.72 -14.67
C THR A 58 3.92 -13.18 -14.97
N GLU A 59 4.11 -14.31 -15.63
CA GLU A 59 5.43 -14.83 -16.00
C GLU A 59 6.20 -13.84 -16.89
N LYS A 60 5.51 -13.14 -17.79
CA LYS A 60 6.15 -12.14 -18.67
C LYS A 60 6.61 -10.90 -17.90
N LEU A 61 5.79 -10.40 -16.99
CA LEU A 61 6.14 -9.25 -16.15
C LEU A 61 7.29 -9.60 -15.20
N GLU A 62 7.30 -10.81 -14.65
CA GLU A 62 8.42 -11.32 -13.84
C GLU A 62 9.72 -11.37 -14.65
N GLU A 63 9.69 -11.93 -15.87
CA GLU A 63 10.88 -11.99 -16.75
C GLU A 63 11.44 -10.60 -17.07
N ILE A 64 10.57 -9.63 -17.35
CA ILE A 64 10.99 -8.24 -17.63
C ILE A 64 11.57 -7.60 -16.36
N ALA A 65 10.91 -7.76 -15.21
CA ALA A 65 11.40 -7.20 -13.95
C ALA A 65 12.74 -7.83 -13.52
N GLU A 66 12.91 -9.14 -13.67
CA GLU A 66 14.16 -9.85 -13.34
C GLU A 66 15.34 -9.47 -14.24
N SER A 67 15.06 -9.01 -15.46
CA SER A 67 16.08 -8.55 -16.42
C SER A 67 16.34 -7.04 -16.40
N ASP A 68 15.84 -6.33 -15.37
CA ASP A 68 15.88 -4.86 -15.28
C ASP A 68 15.29 -4.17 -16.53
N GLY A 69 14.23 -4.76 -17.08
CA GLY A 69 13.56 -4.27 -18.27
C GLY A 69 12.73 -3.01 -18.02
N THR A 70 12.43 -2.30 -19.10
CA THR A 70 11.72 -1.01 -19.09
C THR A 70 10.30 -1.14 -19.64
N TYR A 71 9.45 -0.15 -19.37
CA TYR A 71 8.06 -0.12 -19.81
C TYR A 71 7.89 -0.29 -21.33
N GLU A 72 8.81 0.24 -22.13
CA GLU A 72 8.79 0.12 -23.60
C GLU A 72 8.94 -1.31 -24.12
N GLN A 73 9.47 -2.22 -23.28
CA GLN A 73 9.67 -3.63 -23.62
C GLN A 73 8.44 -4.48 -23.30
N ILE A 74 7.43 -3.91 -22.63
CA ILE A 74 6.21 -4.60 -22.27
C ILE A 74 5.35 -4.79 -23.53
N PRO A 75 4.97 -6.04 -23.87
CA PRO A 75 4.13 -6.31 -25.02
C PRO A 75 2.75 -5.62 -24.90
N PRO A 76 2.13 -5.19 -26.01
CA PRO A 76 0.82 -4.53 -25.99
C PRO A 76 -0.28 -5.33 -25.28
N GLU A 77 -0.25 -6.66 -25.39
CA GLU A 77 -1.16 -7.57 -24.71
C GLU A 77 -0.94 -7.66 -23.19
N VAL A 78 0.21 -7.22 -22.69
CA VAL A 78 0.49 -7.11 -21.25
C VAL A 78 0.13 -5.71 -20.75
N LEU A 79 0.29 -4.69 -21.60
CA LEU A 79 -0.08 -3.30 -21.28
C LEU A 79 -1.57 -3.13 -20.95
N GLU A 80 -2.46 -4.00 -21.44
CA GLU A 80 -3.88 -3.95 -21.10
C GLU A 80 -4.17 -4.21 -19.61
N TYR A 81 -3.23 -4.84 -18.90
CA TYR A 81 -3.34 -5.12 -17.47
C TYR A 81 -2.74 -4.02 -16.60
N GLU A 82 -2.16 -2.96 -17.18
CA GLU A 82 -1.64 -1.85 -16.40
C GLU A 82 -2.77 -1.22 -15.58
N LEU A 83 -2.58 -1.15 -14.25
CA LEU A 83 -3.52 -0.49 -13.38
C LEU A 83 -3.62 0.99 -13.76
N LYS A 84 -4.84 1.51 -13.79
CA LYS A 84 -5.09 2.94 -13.98
C LYS A 84 -5.32 3.63 -12.65
N GLY A 85 -5.14 4.95 -12.59
CA GLY A 85 -4.95 5.72 -11.34
C GLY A 85 -5.96 5.45 -10.21
N ASP A 86 -7.20 5.10 -10.53
CA ASP A 86 -8.26 4.73 -9.59
C ASP A 86 -8.17 3.29 -9.05
N GLU A 87 -7.42 2.41 -9.73
CA GLU A 87 -7.18 1.02 -9.36
C GLU A 87 -5.95 0.83 -8.45
N TYR A 88 -5.06 1.83 -8.38
CA TYR A 88 -3.91 1.84 -7.45
C TYR A 88 -4.35 1.81 -5.97
N VAL A 89 -5.56 2.28 -5.68
CA VAL A 89 -6.00 2.63 -4.31
C VAL A 89 -6.61 1.45 -3.53
N ARG A 90 -6.66 0.24 -4.09
CA ARG A 90 -7.32 -0.90 -3.41
C ARG A 90 -6.53 -1.54 -2.26
N TYR A 91 -5.40 -0.98 -1.82
CA TYR A 91 -4.56 -1.56 -0.77
C TYR A 91 -4.26 -0.64 0.43
N GLU A 92 -5.07 0.40 0.64
CA GLU A 92 -5.02 1.20 1.88
C GLU A 92 -6.34 1.13 2.66
N ASP A 93 -6.99 -0.03 2.77
CA ASP A 93 -8.19 -0.13 3.64
C ASP A 93 -8.35 -1.53 4.28
N GLU A 94 -7.28 -2.10 4.82
CA GLU A 94 -7.39 -3.06 5.93
C GLU A 94 -6.37 -2.71 7.01
N GLU A 95 -6.67 -1.65 7.77
CA GLU A 95 -6.31 -1.38 9.18
C GLU A 95 -6.18 0.14 9.42
N GLY A 96 -7.31 0.81 9.68
CA GLY A 96 -7.27 2.21 10.12
C GLY A 96 -8.60 2.94 10.10
N THR A 97 -9.32 2.91 11.20
CA THR A 97 -10.49 3.78 11.42
C THR A 97 -10.09 5.25 11.25
N GLY A 98 -10.55 5.90 10.18
CA GLY A 98 -10.21 7.28 9.84
C GLY A 98 -11.42 8.06 9.34
N ASP A 99 -12.39 8.27 10.22
CA ASP A 99 -13.42 9.30 10.07
C ASP A 99 -12.77 10.67 9.83
N ALA A 100 -12.90 11.21 8.62
CA ALA A 100 -12.82 12.64 8.37
C ALA A 100 -13.50 12.98 7.03
N GLY A 101 -14.83 12.88 7.01
CA GLY A 101 -15.59 13.73 6.11
C GLY A 101 -15.28 15.19 6.45
N LYS A 102 -14.92 16.00 5.45
CA LYS A 102 -15.16 17.45 5.43
C LYS A 102 -15.04 18.01 4.02
N GLN A 103 -16.21 18.33 3.47
CA GLN A 103 -16.40 19.22 2.34
C GLN A 103 -16.08 20.68 2.74
N ALA A 104 -15.79 21.46 1.69
CA ALA A 104 -15.90 22.91 1.53
C ALA A 104 -14.84 23.82 2.17
N ALA A 105 -14.14 24.61 1.33
CA ALA A 105 -14.50 26.02 1.06
C ALA A 105 -13.43 26.78 0.23
N GLY A 106 -13.89 27.71 -0.61
CA GLY A 106 -13.12 28.83 -1.20
C GLY A 106 -12.75 28.61 -2.67
N SER A 107 -12.90 29.52 -3.64
CA SER A 107 -13.31 30.92 -3.76
C SER A 107 -13.77 31.08 -5.24
N SER A 108 -14.50 32.08 -5.72
CA SER A 108 -14.35 33.52 -5.53
C SER A 108 -15.56 34.25 -6.16
N ASP A 109 -16.17 35.16 -5.40
CA ASP A 109 -17.11 36.17 -5.89
C ASP A 109 -16.27 37.39 -6.33
N GLY A 110 -16.30 37.71 -7.62
CA GLY A 110 -15.60 38.86 -8.21
C GLY A 110 -16.61 39.96 -8.54
N LYS A 111 -16.54 41.05 -7.78
CA LYS A 111 -17.40 42.24 -7.92
C LYS A 111 -16.51 43.41 -8.33
N GLU A 112 -16.74 43.96 -9.52
CA GLU A 112 -16.48 45.37 -9.87
C GLU A 112 -17.56 45.85 -10.86
#